data_AF-A0A180GC82-F1
#
_entry.id   AF-A0A180GC82-F1
#
_cell.length_a   1.000
_cell.length_b   1.000
_cell.length_c   1.000
_cell.angle_alpha   90.00
_cell.angle_beta   90.00
_cell.angle_gamma   90.00
#
_symmetry.space_group_name_H-M   'P 1'
#
loop_
_entity.id
_entity.type
_entity.pdbx_description
1 polymer ?
#
loop_
_entity_poly.entity_id
_entity_poly.type
_entity_poly.pdbx_seq_one_letter_code
_entity_poly.pdbx_strand_id
1 'polypeptide(L)'
;MRTRQLPEFLSFLDEYPLTKKYSKRELGPLVLLVSILILTGLCIFNVLTQGKAERNEAFLSTRYLDNSTNGRVDYVTCQPALLKVDDSFFMVVPPDENGTQAASVEDLQIAAHSNMSFKWNLVDIGDQPETGSRKVATGFLYRGERTNCSVNFVKSTYQFQDTNYQYIVCGTCLFGDTLKAKLCNSLNAASDDLLRGSSGRFWTSSAHVYRSFDGLDPRLSIPLHTLPLSAFPPNYTEVQEDYYRSYKPTIGPRDITELGTWLGGVKLIPAARLSGYDVEFPWRNLPPPQGKIFVDNLTEPSNFFDAFNTTYHALCQGHECSNFRVTVNGIGALGPFGFKDTKLFQIPEVLSAMFNRSLSYNVRIMDLAADDLHGKEIGATYLCTKTTRKWLPLLKIISVTLGSSSGLFSGIFSYFIVALARRYDKYHDKQSMSQATQTNIEETTFSSNEEEDPCHEFKGNLLR
;
A
#
# COMPACT_ATOMS: atom_id res chain seq x y z
N MET A 1 -0.49 63.91 40.42
CA MET A 1 -0.85 62.84 39.48
C MET A 1 -1.93 63.37 38.54
N ARG A 2 -1.61 63.58 37.27
CA ARG A 2 -2.60 63.95 36.24
C ARG A 2 -2.28 63.13 34.99
N THR A 3 -3.33 62.52 34.47
CA THR A 3 -3.38 61.32 33.63
C THR A 3 -2.71 61.49 32.27
N ARG A 4 -1.97 60.46 31.85
CA ARG A 4 -1.39 60.32 30.50
C ARG A 4 -2.52 60.33 29.46
N GLN A 5 -2.47 61.26 28.51
CA GLN A 5 -3.27 61.20 27.29
C GLN A 5 -2.85 59.98 26.46
N LEU A 6 -3.84 59.19 26.03
CA LEU A 6 -3.62 58.11 25.07
C LEU A 6 -3.31 58.71 23.67
N PRO A 7 -2.52 58.01 22.83
CA PRO A 7 -2.20 58.44 21.47
C PRO A 7 -3.46 58.72 20.63
N GLU A 8 -3.39 59.65 19.67
CA GLU A 8 -4.51 60.07 18.80
C GLU A 8 -5.28 58.92 18.11
N PHE A 9 -4.64 57.78 17.90
CA PHE A 9 -5.29 56.57 17.36
C PHE A 9 -6.28 55.92 18.35
N LEU A 10 -6.10 56.11 19.66
CA LEU A 10 -6.95 55.56 20.74
C LEU A 10 -7.86 56.61 21.38
N SER A 11 -7.85 57.87 20.93
CA SER A 11 -8.69 58.94 21.49
C SER A 11 -10.20 58.73 21.27
N PHE A 12 -10.60 57.71 20.51
CA PHE A 12 -12.01 57.33 20.33
C PHE A 12 -12.57 56.47 21.47
N LEU A 13 -11.71 55.90 22.33
CA LEU A 13 -12.12 55.11 23.50
C LEU A 13 -12.56 55.97 24.69
N ASP A 14 -12.16 57.25 24.73
CA ASP A 14 -12.54 58.19 25.79
C ASP A 14 -14.01 58.65 25.72
N GLU A 15 -14.66 58.50 24.56
CA GLU A 15 -16.10 58.75 24.40
C GLU A 15 -16.85 57.42 24.37
N TYR A 16 -17.32 56.95 25.52
CA TYR A 16 -18.22 55.79 25.58
C TYR A 16 -19.53 56.12 24.82
N PRO A 17 -19.84 55.50 23.66
CA PRO A 17 -20.54 56.21 22.60
C PRO A 17 -21.86 55.54 22.21
N LEU A 18 -22.91 55.61 23.04
CA LEU A 18 -24.24 55.11 22.65
C LEU A 18 -25.38 56.15 22.74
N THR A 19 -25.13 57.35 23.26
CA THR A 19 -26.22 58.29 23.63
C THR A 19 -26.24 59.63 22.89
N LYS A 20 -25.25 59.94 22.03
CA LYS A 20 -25.25 61.21 21.26
C LYS A 20 -26.02 61.05 19.95
N LYS A 21 -27.06 61.85 19.74
CA LYS A 21 -27.88 61.85 18.51
C LYS A 21 -27.04 62.36 17.33
N TYR A 22 -27.08 61.66 16.20
CA TYR A 22 -26.47 62.12 14.94
C TYR A 22 -27.12 63.41 14.46
N SER A 23 -26.33 64.31 13.86
CA SER A 23 -26.78 65.60 13.34
C SER A 23 -27.81 65.43 12.20
N LYS A 24 -27.60 64.42 11.33
CA LYS A 24 -28.53 64.06 10.24
C LYS A 24 -29.42 62.86 10.58
N ARG A 25 -30.73 63.01 10.36
CA ARG A 25 -31.76 61.97 10.57
C ARG A 25 -31.61 60.77 9.63
N GLU A 26 -30.97 60.96 8.47
CA GLU A 26 -30.74 59.94 7.43
C GLU A 26 -29.54 59.02 7.70
N LEU A 27 -28.64 59.39 8.64
CA LEU A 27 -27.44 58.61 8.93
C LEU A 27 -27.77 57.28 9.64
N GLY A 28 -28.81 57.28 10.49
CA GLY A 28 -29.27 56.09 11.22
C GLY A 28 -29.73 54.96 10.29
N PRO A 29 -30.67 55.22 9.35
CA PRO A 29 -31.10 54.22 8.36
C PRO A 29 -29.96 53.69 7.49
N LEU A 30 -29.00 54.53 7.09
CA LEU A 30 -27.87 54.12 6.26
C LEU A 30 -26.90 53.19 7.02
N VAL A 31 -26.58 53.55 8.26
CA VAL A 31 -25.78 52.71 9.18
C VAL A 31 -26.43 51.34 9.37
N LEU A 32 -27.76 51.30 9.54
CA LEU A 32 -28.53 50.06 9.68
C LEU A 32 -28.46 49.20 8.41
N LEU A 33 -28.61 49.80 7.23
CA LEU A 33 -28.58 49.08 5.95
C LEU A 33 -27.19 48.46 5.66
N VAL A 34 -26.12 49.24 5.86
CA VAL A 34 -24.72 48.75 5.70
C VAL A 34 -24.41 47.64 6.69
N SER A 35 -24.89 47.77 7.93
CA SER A 35 -24.73 46.74 8.96
C SER A 35 -25.41 45.43 8.58
N ILE A 36 -26.63 45.48 8.03
CA ILE A 36 -27.36 44.29 7.56
C ILE A 36 -26.61 43.61 6.41
N LEU A 37 -26.08 44.37 5.45
CA LEU A 37 -25.33 43.80 4.32
C LEU A 37 -24.05 43.08 4.78
N ILE A 38 -23.29 43.70 5.68
CA ILE A 38 -22.07 43.09 6.24
C ILE A 38 -22.42 41.84 7.05
N LEU A 39 -23.43 41.90 7.91
CA LEU A 39 -23.85 40.74 8.69
C LEU A 39 -24.31 39.59 7.80
N THR A 40 -25.08 39.88 6.76
CA THR A 40 -25.55 38.89 5.78
C THR A 40 -24.39 38.26 5.03
N GLY A 41 -23.44 39.06 4.55
CA GLY A 41 -22.23 38.58 3.88
C GLY A 41 -21.37 37.69 4.77
N LEU A 42 -21.19 38.05 6.03
CA LEU A 42 -20.46 37.25 7.01
C LEU A 42 -21.17 35.94 7.34
N CYS A 43 -22.49 35.95 7.46
CA CYS A 43 -23.27 34.74 7.65
C CYS A 43 -23.13 33.78 6.46
N ILE A 44 -23.25 34.29 5.22
CA ILE A 44 -23.07 33.46 4.01
C ILE A 44 -21.65 32.89 3.95
N PHE A 45 -20.64 33.72 4.20
CA PHE A 45 -19.24 33.29 4.20
C PHE A 45 -18.97 32.21 5.25
N ASN A 46 -19.46 32.38 6.48
CA ASN A 46 -19.28 31.42 7.56
C ASN A 46 -20.04 30.10 7.31
N VAL A 47 -21.24 30.15 6.72
CA VAL A 47 -21.97 28.94 6.32
C VAL A 47 -21.20 28.16 5.24
N LEU A 48 -20.64 28.85 4.25
CA LEU A 48 -19.90 28.20 3.17
C LEU A 48 -18.54 27.65 3.62
N THR A 49 -17.85 28.34 4.52
CA THR A 49 -16.51 27.94 4.99
C THR A 49 -16.55 26.96 6.15
N GLN A 50 -17.47 27.13 7.11
CA GLN A 50 -17.54 26.38 8.37
C GLN A 50 -18.77 25.45 8.47
N GLY A 51 -19.72 25.52 7.54
CA GLY A 51 -20.94 24.70 7.59
C GLY A 51 -20.72 23.21 7.25
N LYS A 52 -19.55 22.88 6.70
CA LYS A 52 -19.15 21.50 6.40
C LYS A 52 -18.04 21.05 7.34
N ALA A 53 -18.19 19.85 7.90
CA ALA A 53 -17.17 19.20 8.71
C ALA A 53 -16.73 17.89 8.06
N GLU A 54 -15.49 17.52 8.29
CA GLU A 54 -14.95 16.22 7.91
C GLU A 54 -15.49 15.16 8.87
N ARG A 55 -16.00 14.07 8.30
CA ARG A 55 -16.43 12.88 9.03
C ARG A 55 -15.57 11.71 8.58
N ASN A 56 -14.89 11.11 9.55
CA ASN A 56 -14.02 9.96 9.35
C ASN A 56 -14.76 8.68 9.73
N GLU A 57 -14.78 7.70 8.84
CA GLU A 57 -15.34 6.37 9.06
C GLU A 57 -14.23 5.34 8.83
N ALA A 58 -13.86 4.61 9.89
CA ALA A 58 -12.82 3.59 9.83
C ALA A 58 -13.41 2.24 9.41
N PHE A 59 -12.70 1.51 8.55
CA PHE A 59 -13.07 0.17 8.11
C PHE A 59 -11.82 -0.67 7.83
N LEU A 60 -11.99 -1.99 7.81
CA LEU A 60 -10.92 -2.92 7.42
C LEU A 60 -11.03 -3.24 5.94
N SER A 61 -9.88 -3.27 5.26
CA SER A 61 -9.77 -3.61 3.85
C SER A 61 -8.74 -4.72 3.68
N THR A 62 -8.97 -5.60 2.71
CA THR A 62 -7.97 -6.61 2.28
C THR A 62 -7.01 -6.07 1.21
N ARG A 63 -7.23 -4.83 0.77
CA ARG A 63 -6.39 -4.10 -0.20
C ARG A 63 -5.94 -2.76 0.37
N TYR A 64 -4.76 -2.32 -0.04
CA TYR A 64 -4.28 -0.98 0.25
C TYR A 64 -4.97 0.02 -0.68
N LEU A 65 -5.61 1.03 -0.11
CA LEU A 65 -6.32 2.08 -0.84
C LEU A 65 -5.77 3.44 -0.45
N ASP A 66 -5.28 4.19 -1.42
CA ASP A 66 -4.90 5.59 -1.25
C ASP A 66 -5.38 6.41 -2.45
N ASN A 67 -6.52 7.06 -2.27
CA ASN A 67 -7.14 7.92 -3.29
C ASN A 67 -7.09 9.41 -2.88
N SER A 68 -6.24 9.77 -1.93
CA SER A 68 -6.11 11.15 -1.42
C SER A 68 -5.69 12.16 -2.50
N THR A 69 -5.05 11.70 -3.57
CA THR A 69 -4.48 12.52 -4.65
C THR A 69 -5.47 12.89 -5.76
N ASN A 70 -6.66 12.28 -5.80
CA ASN A 70 -7.62 12.43 -6.91
C ASN A 70 -8.56 13.64 -6.80
N GLY A 71 -8.33 14.57 -5.86
CA GLY A 71 -9.10 15.82 -5.74
C GLY A 71 -10.60 15.65 -5.47
N ARG A 72 -11.07 14.43 -5.13
CA ARG A 72 -12.46 14.16 -4.78
C ARG A 72 -12.76 14.70 -3.37
N VAL A 73 -13.99 15.16 -3.18
CA VAL A 73 -14.50 15.69 -1.90
C VAL A 73 -14.50 14.62 -0.80
N ASP A 74 -14.57 13.35 -1.20
CA ASP A 74 -14.43 12.19 -0.33
C ASP A 74 -13.17 11.42 -0.75
N TYR A 75 -12.33 11.07 0.22
CA TYR A 75 -11.10 10.31 -0.02
C TYR A 75 -10.95 9.16 0.98
N VAL A 76 -10.17 8.14 0.59
CA VAL A 76 -9.85 6.99 1.41
C VAL A 76 -8.33 6.92 1.54
N THR A 77 -7.87 6.73 2.77
CA THR A 77 -6.45 6.48 3.09
C THR A 77 -6.34 5.25 3.96
N CYS A 78 -5.39 4.37 3.66
CA CYS A 78 -5.12 3.17 4.44
C CYS A 78 -3.76 3.28 5.13
N GLN A 79 -3.67 2.73 6.34
CA GLN A 79 -2.40 2.54 7.02
C GLN A 79 -1.69 1.30 6.47
N PRO A 80 -0.35 1.32 6.32
CA PRO A 80 0.41 0.14 5.93
C PRO A 80 0.16 -1.03 6.89
N ALA A 81 0.09 -2.25 6.36
CA ALA A 81 0.00 -3.46 7.16
C ALA A 81 1.39 -3.89 7.63
N LEU A 82 1.52 -4.36 8.86
CA LEU A 82 2.77 -4.95 9.36
C LEU A 82 2.80 -6.44 9.00
N LEU A 83 3.75 -6.85 8.16
CA LEU A 83 4.05 -8.24 7.85
C LEU A 83 5.24 -8.70 8.69
N LYS A 84 5.14 -9.87 9.32
CA LYS A 84 6.18 -10.46 10.15
C LYS A 84 6.58 -11.84 9.66
N VAL A 85 7.81 -12.25 9.99
CA VAL A 85 8.23 -13.64 9.81
C VAL A 85 7.23 -14.56 10.54
N ASP A 86 6.91 -15.68 9.91
CA ASP A 86 5.87 -16.65 10.27
C ASP A 86 4.42 -16.21 10.02
N ASP A 87 4.17 -15.00 9.51
CA ASP A 87 2.83 -14.63 9.06
C ASP A 87 2.43 -15.43 7.81
N SER A 88 1.20 -15.91 7.82
CA SER A 88 0.57 -16.58 6.68
C SER A 88 -0.40 -15.66 5.93
N PHE A 89 -0.36 -15.66 4.61
CA PHE A 89 -1.26 -14.88 3.77
C PHE A 89 -1.55 -15.54 2.42
N PHE A 90 -2.54 -15.00 1.71
CA PHE A 90 -2.88 -15.38 0.35
C PHE A 90 -2.58 -14.23 -0.60
N MET A 91 -2.27 -14.55 -1.85
CA MET A 91 -2.09 -13.56 -2.90
C MET A 91 -3.45 -13.11 -3.43
N VAL A 92 -3.58 -11.81 -3.69
CA VAL A 92 -4.80 -11.18 -4.21
C VAL A 92 -4.54 -10.54 -5.56
N VAL A 93 -5.53 -10.63 -6.45
CA VAL A 93 -5.43 -10.05 -7.79
C VAL A 93 -5.53 -8.52 -7.66
N PRO A 94 -4.59 -7.74 -8.24
CA PRO A 94 -4.68 -6.29 -8.23
C PRO A 94 -5.91 -5.84 -9.05
N PRO A 95 -6.52 -4.68 -8.74
CA PRO A 95 -7.58 -4.13 -9.58
C PRO A 95 -7.06 -3.82 -11.00
N ASP A 96 -7.85 -4.14 -12.02
CA ASP A 96 -7.53 -3.81 -13.41
C ASP A 96 -7.40 -2.29 -13.57
N GLU A 97 -6.28 -1.82 -14.14
CA GLU A 97 -6.06 -0.39 -14.43
C GLU A 97 -7.13 0.20 -15.38
N ASN A 98 -7.79 -0.66 -16.17
CA ASN A 98 -8.86 -0.29 -17.11
C ASN A 98 -10.28 -0.56 -16.59
N GLY A 99 -10.42 -1.15 -15.40
CA GLY A 99 -11.71 -1.37 -14.75
C GLY A 99 -12.25 -0.04 -14.25
N THR A 100 -13.24 0.51 -14.95
CA THR A 100 -13.95 1.75 -14.64
C THR A 100 -14.01 2.10 -13.15
N GLN A 101 -13.57 3.32 -12.83
CA GLN A 101 -13.52 4.02 -11.54
C GLN A 101 -14.89 4.22 -10.83
N ALA A 102 -15.76 3.21 -10.85
CA ALA A 102 -17.10 3.21 -10.28
C ALA A 102 -17.35 2.01 -9.35
N ALA A 103 -16.31 1.33 -8.87
CA ALA A 103 -16.46 0.37 -7.77
C ALA A 103 -16.78 1.14 -6.48
N SER A 104 -17.89 0.78 -5.82
CA SER A 104 -18.25 1.32 -4.51
C SER A 104 -17.15 0.99 -3.49
N VAL A 105 -17.09 1.71 -2.36
CA VAL A 105 -16.08 1.42 -1.32
C VAL A 105 -16.24 -0.01 -0.80
N GLU A 106 -17.48 -0.51 -0.85
CA GLU A 106 -17.90 -1.85 -0.50
C GLU A 106 -17.35 -2.91 -1.49
N ASP A 107 -17.28 -2.61 -2.79
CA ASP A 107 -16.67 -3.50 -3.80
C ASP A 107 -15.13 -3.56 -3.69
N LEU A 108 -14.52 -2.55 -3.08
CA LEU A 108 -13.07 -2.44 -2.89
C LEU A 108 -12.58 -3.10 -1.59
N GLN A 109 -13.48 -3.44 -0.66
CA GLN A 109 -13.14 -4.04 0.64
C GLN A 109 -12.68 -5.50 0.54
N ILE A 110 -13.23 -6.24 -0.43
CA ILE A 110 -12.98 -7.68 -0.61
C ILE A 110 -12.13 -7.88 -1.86
N ALA A 111 -10.87 -8.23 -1.66
CA ALA A 111 -10.00 -8.61 -2.74
C ALA A 111 -10.47 -9.92 -3.37
N ALA A 112 -10.49 -9.99 -4.70
CA ALA A 112 -10.60 -11.27 -5.38
C ALA A 112 -9.33 -12.07 -5.08
N HIS A 113 -9.49 -13.21 -4.41
CA HIS A 113 -8.41 -14.13 -4.16
C HIS A 113 -7.86 -14.65 -5.49
N SER A 114 -6.56 -14.89 -5.57
CA SER A 114 -5.99 -15.62 -6.69
C SER A 114 -6.64 -17.00 -6.78
N ASN A 115 -7.02 -17.42 -7.99
CA ASN A 115 -7.71 -18.69 -8.25
C ASN A 115 -6.89 -19.95 -7.85
N MET A 116 -5.63 -19.77 -7.43
CA MET A 116 -4.66 -20.84 -7.20
C MET A 116 -4.39 -21.10 -5.71
N SER A 117 -4.83 -20.18 -4.83
CA SER A 117 -4.88 -20.27 -3.36
C SER A 117 -3.70 -20.98 -2.68
N PHE A 118 -2.45 -20.60 -2.97
CA PHE A 118 -1.32 -20.98 -2.13
C PHE A 118 -1.35 -20.17 -0.83
N LYS A 119 -1.20 -20.86 0.32
CA LYS A 119 -1.02 -20.21 1.62
C LYS A 119 0.47 -19.92 1.82
N TRP A 120 0.90 -18.70 1.54
CA TRP A 120 2.29 -18.29 1.66
C TRP A 120 2.62 -17.95 3.10
N ASN A 121 3.81 -18.34 3.54
CA ASN A 121 4.40 -17.96 4.81
C ASN A 121 5.64 -17.11 4.55
N LEU A 122 5.79 -16.01 5.28
CA LEU A 122 7.01 -15.21 5.26
C LEU A 122 8.07 -15.90 6.12
N VAL A 123 9.14 -16.39 5.49
CA VAL A 123 10.18 -17.19 6.17
C VAL A 123 11.41 -16.38 6.53
N ASP A 124 11.77 -15.42 5.68
CA ASP A 124 12.97 -14.62 5.88
C ASP A 124 12.84 -13.23 5.23
N ILE A 125 13.51 -12.24 5.82
CA ILE A 125 13.57 -10.87 5.33
C ILE A 125 15.02 -10.40 5.44
N GLY A 126 15.57 -9.95 4.31
CA GLY A 126 16.92 -9.41 4.27
C GLY A 126 17.07 -8.29 3.24
N ASP A 127 18.11 -7.49 3.42
CA ASP A 127 18.54 -6.52 2.42
C ASP A 127 19.35 -7.22 1.31
N GLN A 128 19.43 -6.61 0.13
CA GLN A 128 20.23 -7.10 -0.99
C GLN A 128 21.69 -7.41 -0.56
N PRO A 129 22.34 -8.48 -1.07
CA PRO A 129 23.59 -9.02 -0.51
C PRO A 129 24.81 -8.09 -0.57
N GLU A 130 24.73 -6.90 -1.18
CA GLU A 130 25.86 -5.97 -1.29
C GLU A 130 25.97 -4.96 -0.14
N THR A 131 24.96 -4.86 0.72
CA THR A 131 25.03 -3.98 1.89
C THR A 131 25.40 -4.78 3.13
N GLY A 132 26.69 -4.71 3.48
CA GLY A 132 27.26 -5.41 4.62
C GLY A 132 26.40 -5.30 5.89
N SER A 133 26.09 -6.47 6.44
CA SER A 133 25.61 -6.73 7.80
C SER A 133 24.64 -5.69 8.38
N ARG A 134 23.33 -5.95 8.30
CA ARG A 134 22.37 -5.32 9.21
C ARG A 134 21.20 -6.24 9.54
N LYS A 135 20.81 -6.15 10.82
CA LYS A 135 19.74 -6.81 11.58
C LYS A 135 18.73 -7.59 10.73
N VAL A 136 18.62 -8.89 10.99
CA VAL A 136 17.48 -9.73 10.56
C VAL A 136 16.20 -8.99 10.93
N ALA A 137 15.52 -8.43 9.94
CA ALA A 137 14.27 -7.74 10.16
C ALA A 137 13.22 -8.81 10.44
N THR A 138 12.54 -8.75 11.57
CA THR A 138 11.47 -9.70 11.91
C THR A 138 10.14 -9.33 11.23
N GLY A 139 10.11 -8.23 10.47
CA GLY A 139 8.94 -7.73 9.77
C GLY A 139 9.17 -6.41 9.05
N PHE A 140 8.25 -6.03 8.17
CA PHE A 140 8.24 -4.76 7.43
C PHE A 140 6.82 -4.23 7.23
N LEU A 141 6.70 -2.93 6.96
CA LEU A 141 5.42 -2.28 6.65
C LEU A 141 5.15 -2.40 5.14
N TYR A 142 4.03 -3.01 4.78
CA TYR A 142 3.62 -3.26 3.40
C TYR A 142 2.45 -2.36 3.00
N ARG A 143 2.51 -1.84 1.77
CA ARG A 143 1.58 -0.83 1.21
C ARG A 143 0.83 -1.31 -0.03
N GLY A 144 0.62 -2.62 -0.17
CA GLY A 144 -0.10 -3.17 -1.34
C GLY A 144 0.66 -3.03 -2.67
N GLU A 145 1.99 -2.98 -2.64
CA GLU A 145 2.81 -2.92 -3.86
C GLU A 145 2.75 -4.25 -4.63
N ARG A 146 2.67 -4.21 -5.96
CA ARG A 146 2.73 -5.45 -6.76
C ARG A 146 4.03 -6.19 -6.51
N THR A 147 3.93 -7.49 -6.23
CA THR A 147 5.05 -8.33 -5.89
C THR A 147 5.87 -8.69 -7.13
N ASN A 148 7.18 -8.43 -7.08
CA ASN A 148 8.12 -8.89 -8.09
C ASN A 148 8.91 -10.09 -7.54
N CYS A 149 8.35 -11.30 -7.74
CA CYS A 149 8.91 -12.52 -7.20
C CYS A 149 9.49 -13.43 -8.29
N SER A 150 10.50 -14.21 -7.90
CA SER A 150 10.96 -15.39 -8.62
C SER A 150 10.81 -16.63 -7.74
N VAL A 151 10.46 -17.76 -8.34
CA VAL A 151 10.44 -19.05 -7.62
C VAL A 151 11.82 -19.68 -7.73
N ASN A 152 12.39 -20.11 -6.61
CA ASN A 152 13.79 -20.51 -6.57
C ASN A 152 14.00 -21.96 -6.10
N PHE A 153 12.98 -22.54 -5.46
CA PHE A 153 13.06 -23.88 -4.91
C PHE A 153 11.70 -24.58 -4.89
N VAL A 154 11.70 -25.86 -5.21
CA VAL A 154 10.58 -26.77 -4.99
C VAL A 154 11.08 -28.15 -4.56
N LYS A 155 10.39 -28.72 -3.60
CA LYS A 155 10.60 -30.07 -3.05
C LYS A 155 9.29 -30.83 -3.13
N SER A 156 9.32 -32.07 -3.57
CA SER A 156 8.26 -33.03 -3.33
C SER A 156 8.81 -34.27 -2.64
N THR A 157 7.99 -34.86 -1.79
CA THR A 157 8.31 -36.10 -1.08
C THR A 157 7.07 -36.97 -1.03
N TYR A 158 7.23 -38.26 -1.32
CA TYR A 158 6.20 -39.28 -1.24
C TYR A 158 6.63 -40.39 -0.29
N GLN A 159 5.81 -40.68 0.70
CA GLN A 159 6.04 -41.72 1.70
C GLN A 159 5.14 -42.91 1.38
N PHE A 160 5.74 -44.04 1.01
CA PHE A 160 5.00 -45.23 0.56
C PHE A 160 4.24 -45.91 1.69
N GLN A 161 4.78 -45.89 2.92
CA GLN A 161 4.16 -46.56 4.08
C GLN A 161 2.82 -45.93 4.47
N ASP A 162 2.76 -44.60 4.47
CA ASP A 162 1.58 -43.84 4.90
C ASP A 162 0.74 -43.34 3.72
N THR A 163 1.16 -43.62 2.47
CA THR A 163 0.59 -43.02 1.24
C THR A 163 0.48 -41.49 1.33
N ASN A 164 1.45 -40.88 2.01
CA ASN A 164 1.46 -39.46 2.31
C ASN A 164 2.34 -38.72 1.31
N TYR A 165 1.88 -37.55 0.87
CA TYR A 165 2.68 -36.66 0.03
C TYR A 165 2.84 -35.30 0.69
N GLN A 166 4.02 -34.74 0.48
CA GLN A 166 4.39 -33.44 0.97
C GLN A 166 5.07 -32.67 -0.15
N TYR A 167 4.84 -31.37 -0.20
CA TYR A 167 5.66 -30.49 -1.02
C TYR A 167 5.99 -29.21 -0.27
N ILE A 168 7.08 -28.57 -0.68
CA ILE A 168 7.48 -27.24 -0.25
C ILE A 168 7.89 -26.48 -1.50
N VAL A 169 7.39 -25.26 -1.67
CA VAL A 169 7.80 -24.35 -2.75
C VAL A 169 8.15 -23.01 -2.13
N CYS A 170 9.26 -22.42 -2.57
CA CYS A 170 9.72 -21.13 -2.06
C CYS A 170 10.10 -20.20 -3.21
N GLY A 171 9.72 -18.94 -3.05
CA GLY A 171 10.13 -17.83 -3.91
C GLY A 171 10.79 -16.72 -3.12
N THR A 172 11.51 -15.86 -3.84
CA THR A 172 12.07 -14.62 -3.31
C THR A 172 11.41 -13.45 -4.01
N CYS A 173 10.86 -12.53 -3.22
CA CYS A 173 10.18 -11.34 -3.68
C CYS A 173 11.01 -10.10 -3.36
N LEU A 174 11.06 -9.16 -4.31
CA LEU A 174 11.62 -7.84 -4.10
C LEU A 174 10.48 -6.84 -3.83
N PHE A 175 10.57 -6.10 -2.73
CA PHE A 175 9.65 -5.01 -2.39
C PHE A 175 10.41 -3.69 -2.42
N GLY A 176 9.84 -2.69 -3.10
CA GLY A 176 10.58 -1.50 -3.52
C GLY A 176 11.86 -1.89 -4.28
N ASP A 177 12.98 -1.21 -3.97
CA ASP A 177 14.26 -1.44 -4.63
C ASP A 177 15.26 -2.29 -3.82
N THR A 178 15.00 -2.52 -2.53
CA THR A 178 16.05 -2.99 -1.59
C THR A 178 15.67 -4.19 -0.74
N LEU A 179 14.39 -4.36 -0.42
CA LEU A 179 13.93 -5.40 0.51
C LEU A 179 13.70 -6.71 -0.23
N LYS A 180 14.35 -7.78 0.23
CA LYS A 180 14.09 -9.15 -0.22
C LYS A 180 13.36 -9.94 0.85
N ALA A 181 12.30 -10.64 0.46
CA ALA A 181 11.58 -11.54 1.33
C ALA A 181 11.53 -12.95 0.73
N LYS A 182 11.79 -13.97 1.55
CA LYS A 182 11.58 -15.38 1.18
C LYS A 182 10.19 -15.81 1.60
N LEU A 183 9.37 -16.19 0.62
CA LEU A 183 8.02 -16.68 0.84
C LEU A 183 7.99 -18.17 0.52
N CYS A 184 7.44 -18.98 1.42
CA CYS A 184 7.31 -20.42 1.20
C CYS A 184 5.88 -20.88 1.43
N ASN A 185 5.43 -21.82 0.61
CA ASN A 185 4.24 -22.60 0.86
C ASN A 185 4.63 -24.06 1.04
N SER A 186 3.99 -24.73 1.99
CA SER A 186 4.12 -26.15 2.21
C SER A 186 2.74 -26.77 2.34
N LEU A 187 2.60 -28.00 1.85
CA LEU A 187 1.43 -28.82 2.09
C LEU A 187 1.88 -30.18 2.60
N ASN A 188 1.15 -30.68 3.60
CA ASN A 188 1.21 -32.06 4.01
C ASN A 188 -0.18 -32.68 3.90
N ALA A 189 -0.32 -33.67 3.02
CA ALA A 189 -1.62 -34.25 2.68
C ALA A 189 -2.33 -34.90 3.88
N ALA A 190 -1.58 -35.31 4.91
CA ALA A 190 -2.13 -35.86 6.14
C ALA A 190 -2.69 -34.79 7.11
N SER A 191 -2.24 -33.52 7.01
CA SER A 191 -2.65 -32.46 7.95
C SER A 191 -3.58 -31.40 7.33
N ASP A 192 -3.54 -31.22 6.00
CA ASP A 192 -4.16 -30.06 5.33
C ASP A 192 -5.49 -30.39 4.63
N ASP A 193 -6.33 -31.21 5.27
CA ASP A 193 -7.60 -31.73 4.72
C ASP A 193 -8.62 -30.63 4.38
N LEU A 194 -8.50 -29.44 5.01
CA LEU A 194 -9.39 -28.29 4.81
C LEU A 194 -9.19 -27.58 3.45
N LEU A 195 -8.00 -27.62 2.85
CA LEU A 195 -7.73 -26.96 1.56
C LEU A 195 -8.19 -27.82 0.38
N ARG A 196 -8.17 -29.15 0.52
CA ARG A 196 -8.56 -30.11 -0.54
C ARG A 196 -9.98 -29.93 -1.06
N GLY A 197 -10.91 -29.48 -0.20
CA GLY A 197 -12.32 -29.30 -0.57
C GLY A 197 -12.62 -28.01 -1.33
N SER A 198 -11.81 -26.96 -1.17
CA SER A 198 -12.12 -25.62 -1.69
C SER A 198 -11.37 -25.25 -2.97
N SER A 199 -10.26 -25.93 -3.30
CA SER A 199 -9.37 -25.50 -4.37
C SER A 199 -9.33 -26.49 -5.53
N GLY A 200 -10.08 -26.18 -6.59
CA GLY A 200 -9.79 -26.42 -8.02
C GLY A 200 -9.41 -27.82 -8.56
N ARG A 201 -9.36 -27.93 -9.90
CA ARG A 201 -8.91 -29.13 -10.64
C ARG A 201 -7.41 -29.46 -10.42
N PHE A 202 -6.62 -28.53 -9.90
CA PHE A 202 -5.19 -28.73 -9.67
C PHE A 202 -4.90 -29.66 -8.49
N TRP A 203 -5.56 -29.46 -7.35
CA TRP A 203 -5.29 -30.27 -6.16
C TRP A 203 -5.79 -31.71 -6.33
N THR A 204 -6.87 -31.91 -7.09
CA THR A 204 -7.34 -33.25 -7.48
C THR A 204 -6.37 -33.97 -8.42
N SER A 205 -5.82 -33.27 -9.42
CA SER A 205 -4.80 -33.85 -10.33
C SER A 205 -3.45 -34.10 -9.64
N SER A 206 -3.08 -33.27 -8.66
CA SER A 206 -1.90 -33.47 -7.81
C SER A 206 -1.95 -34.80 -7.05
N ALA A 207 -3.08 -35.07 -6.39
CA ALA A 207 -3.28 -36.32 -5.66
C ALA A 207 -3.21 -37.56 -6.57
N HIS A 208 -3.71 -37.44 -7.82
CA HIS A 208 -3.64 -38.53 -8.80
C HIS A 208 -2.21 -38.88 -9.18
N VAL A 209 -1.33 -37.89 -9.35
CA VAL A 209 0.09 -38.16 -9.67
C VAL A 209 0.82 -38.83 -8.54
N TYR A 210 0.56 -38.47 -7.28
CA TYR A 210 1.18 -39.16 -6.16
C TYR A 210 0.69 -40.60 -6.00
N ARG A 211 -0.62 -40.84 -6.09
CA ARG A 211 -1.18 -42.21 -6.07
C ARG A 211 -0.66 -43.06 -7.22
N SER A 212 -0.23 -42.45 -8.33
CA SER A 212 0.34 -43.21 -9.44
C SER A 212 1.75 -43.76 -9.15
N PHE A 213 2.42 -43.33 -8.07
CA PHE A 213 3.64 -43.99 -7.58
C PHE A 213 3.33 -45.37 -6.99
N ASP A 214 2.14 -45.56 -6.39
CA ASP A 214 1.72 -46.89 -5.89
C ASP A 214 1.57 -47.91 -7.03
N GLY A 215 1.34 -47.46 -8.27
CA GLY A 215 1.36 -48.34 -9.44
C GLY A 215 2.76 -48.67 -9.97
N LEU A 216 3.77 -47.87 -9.60
CA LEU A 216 5.17 -48.09 -9.99
C LEU A 216 5.91 -48.91 -8.93
N ASP A 217 5.56 -48.76 -7.65
CA ASP A 217 6.18 -49.47 -6.52
C ASP A 217 6.21 -51.00 -6.70
N PRO A 218 5.11 -51.70 -7.05
CA PRO A 218 5.14 -53.16 -7.24
C PRO A 218 6.06 -53.64 -8.36
N ARG A 219 6.43 -52.74 -9.29
CA ARG A 219 7.32 -53.04 -10.43
C ARG A 219 8.79 -52.82 -10.07
N LEU A 220 9.07 -52.29 -8.88
CA LEU A 220 10.41 -51.96 -8.45
C LEU A 220 11.22 -53.24 -8.19
N SER A 221 12.20 -53.47 -9.05
CA SER A 221 13.25 -54.47 -8.84
C SER A 221 14.55 -53.85 -9.32
N ILE A 222 15.36 -53.37 -8.38
CA ILE A 222 16.61 -52.68 -8.68
C ILE A 222 17.77 -53.56 -8.24
N PRO A 223 18.51 -54.17 -9.17
CA PRO A 223 19.77 -54.81 -8.84
C PRO A 223 20.77 -53.72 -8.44
N LEU A 224 21.35 -53.76 -7.22
CA LEU A 224 22.18 -52.65 -6.73
C LEU A 224 23.44 -52.42 -7.57
N HIS A 225 23.92 -53.44 -8.30
CA HIS A 225 25.05 -53.31 -9.22
C HIS A 225 24.77 -52.35 -10.39
N THR A 226 23.50 -52.02 -10.67
CA THR A 226 23.10 -51.06 -11.72
C THR A 226 23.20 -49.60 -11.28
N LEU A 227 23.31 -49.33 -9.98
CA LEU A 227 23.49 -47.98 -9.44
C LEU A 227 24.99 -47.71 -9.22
N PRO A 228 25.50 -46.50 -9.44
CA PRO A 228 26.90 -46.17 -9.15
C PRO A 228 27.19 -46.32 -7.65
N LEU A 229 28.44 -46.64 -7.27
CA LEU A 229 28.82 -46.76 -5.84
C LEU A 229 28.58 -45.46 -5.07
N SER A 230 28.74 -44.33 -5.76
CA SER A 230 28.46 -43.00 -5.23
C SER A 230 26.97 -42.77 -4.92
N ALA A 231 26.06 -43.64 -5.33
CA ALA A 231 24.65 -43.56 -4.94
C ALA A 231 24.39 -43.97 -3.47
N PHE A 232 25.31 -44.68 -2.84
CA PHE A 232 25.12 -45.29 -1.52
C PHE A 232 25.74 -44.44 -0.40
N PRO A 233 25.06 -44.28 0.76
CA PRO A 233 25.62 -43.63 1.93
C PRO A 233 26.56 -44.60 2.69
N PRO A 234 27.60 -44.12 3.40
CA PRO A 234 28.22 -42.81 3.28
C PRO A 234 28.99 -42.71 1.95
N ASN A 235 28.72 -41.67 1.14
CA ASN A 235 29.24 -41.45 -0.22
C ASN A 235 30.49 -42.26 -0.56
N TYR A 236 30.31 -43.48 -1.06
CA TYR A 236 31.44 -44.35 -1.33
C TYR A 236 32.26 -43.77 -2.49
N THR A 237 33.58 -43.88 -2.37
CA THR A 237 34.47 -43.69 -3.51
C THR A 237 34.42 -44.93 -4.41
N GLU A 238 34.60 -44.78 -5.71
CA GLU A 238 34.51 -45.89 -6.69
C GLU A 238 35.51 -47.05 -6.46
N VAL A 239 36.46 -46.86 -5.54
CA VAL A 239 37.52 -47.81 -5.20
C VAL A 239 37.28 -48.56 -3.87
N GLN A 240 36.17 -48.31 -3.17
CA GLN A 240 35.85 -48.99 -1.91
C GLN A 240 35.10 -50.31 -2.13
N GLU A 241 35.33 -51.29 -1.25
CA GLU A 241 34.53 -52.52 -1.20
C GLU A 241 33.07 -52.20 -0.84
N ASP A 242 32.15 -52.72 -1.65
CA ASP A 242 30.74 -52.42 -1.52
C ASP A 242 30.06 -53.32 -0.49
N TYR A 243 29.86 -52.78 0.71
CA TYR A 243 29.13 -53.45 1.79
C TYR A 243 27.66 -53.70 1.44
N TYR A 244 27.00 -52.77 0.74
CA TYR A 244 25.55 -52.81 0.52
C TYR A 244 25.15 -53.75 -0.60
N ARG A 245 25.89 -53.80 -1.71
CA ARG A 245 25.66 -54.77 -2.80
C ARG A 245 25.80 -56.21 -2.33
N SER A 246 26.76 -56.48 -1.45
CA SER A 246 26.95 -57.82 -0.88
C SER A 246 25.88 -58.20 0.14
N TYR A 247 25.41 -57.23 0.94
CA TYR A 247 24.39 -57.45 1.96
C TYR A 247 22.99 -57.63 1.37
N LYS A 248 22.63 -56.82 0.36
CA LYS A 248 21.31 -56.81 -0.26
C LYS A 248 21.48 -56.61 -1.77
N PRO A 249 21.51 -57.68 -2.59
CA PRO A 249 21.84 -57.57 -4.01
C PRO A 249 20.73 -56.92 -4.87
N THR A 250 19.50 -56.88 -4.37
CA THR A 250 18.34 -56.29 -5.05
C THR A 250 17.46 -55.52 -4.05
N ILE A 251 16.96 -54.35 -4.48
CA ILE A 251 15.92 -53.58 -3.77
C ILE A 251 14.56 -53.94 -4.38
N GLY A 252 13.65 -54.43 -3.55
CA GLY A 252 12.26 -54.68 -3.92
C GLY A 252 11.31 -53.58 -3.42
N PRO A 253 10.01 -53.69 -3.74
CA PRO A 253 9.01 -52.65 -3.44
C PRO A 253 8.92 -52.32 -1.94
N ARG A 254 8.88 -53.36 -1.10
CA ARG A 254 8.78 -53.24 0.36
C ARG A 254 10.00 -52.61 1.03
N ASP A 255 11.08 -52.45 0.29
CA ASP A 255 12.30 -51.88 0.80
C ASP A 255 12.32 -50.35 0.66
N ILE A 256 11.56 -49.76 -0.27
CA ILE A 256 11.47 -48.31 -0.39
C ILE A 256 10.47 -47.78 0.64
N THR A 257 10.89 -46.77 1.39
CA THR A 257 10.02 -46.07 2.34
C THR A 257 9.63 -44.69 1.84
N GLU A 258 10.50 -44.03 1.07
CA GLU A 258 10.30 -42.65 0.63
C GLU A 258 10.94 -42.37 -0.75
N LEU A 259 10.28 -41.55 -1.55
CA LEU A 259 10.78 -40.93 -2.77
C LEU A 259 10.82 -39.41 -2.58
N GLY A 260 11.93 -38.75 -2.93
CA GLY A 260 12.07 -37.30 -2.83
C GLY A 260 12.76 -36.69 -4.04
N THR A 261 12.21 -35.58 -4.53
CA THR A 261 12.78 -34.83 -5.67
C THR A 261 12.80 -33.35 -5.33
N TRP A 262 13.94 -32.70 -5.60
CA TRP A 262 14.16 -31.29 -5.36
C TRP A 262 14.63 -30.63 -6.65
N LEU A 263 14.13 -29.42 -6.91
CA LEU A 263 14.66 -28.52 -7.91
C LEU A 263 15.00 -27.21 -7.21
N GLY A 264 16.27 -26.86 -7.19
CA GLY A 264 16.79 -25.70 -6.46
C GLY A 264 18.10 -25.20 -7.05
N GLY A 265 18.58 -24.04 -6.58
CA GLY A 265 19.67 -23.32 -7.27
C GLY A 265 19.22 -22.68 -8.58
N VAL A 266 17.92 -22.45 -8.73
CA VAL A 266 17.30 -21.90 -9.94
C VAL A 266 16.61 -20.58 -9.61
N LYS A 267 16.32 -19.80 -10.65
CA LYS A 267 15.49 -18.60 -10.58
C LYS A 267 14.48 -18.63 -11.72
N LEU A 268 13.26 -19.03 -11.43
CA LEU A 268 12.14 -19.00 -12.38
C LEU A 268 11.46 -17.63 -12.31
N ILE A 269 11.51 -16.92 -13.43
CA ILE A 269 10.73 -15.70 -13.65
C ILE A 269 9.57 -16.06 -14.58
N PRO A 270 8.31 -15.92 -14.14
CA PRO A 270 7.16 -16.32 -14.95
C PRO A 270 7.00 -15.44 -16.19
N ALA A 271 6.36 -15.97 -17.22
CA ALA A 271 5.90 -15.19 -18.35
C ALA A 271 4.78 -14.23 -17.92
N ALA A 272 4.64 -13.09 -18.60
CA ALA A 272 3.58 -12.10 -18.32
C ALA A 272 2.15 -12.65 -18.46
N ARG A 273 1.98 -13.76 -19.20
CA ARG A 273 0.74 -14.53 -19.29
C ARG A 273 1.10 -16.01 -19.33
N LEU A 274 0.63 -16.75 -18.34
CA LEU A 274 0.71 -18.20 -18.36
C LEU A 274 -0.28 -18.76 -19.38
N SER A 275 0.15 -19.77 -20.16
CA SER A 275 -0.80 -20.52 -20.98
C SER A 275 -1.61 -21.43 -20.06
N GLY A 276 -2.94 -21.46 -20.24
CA GLY A 276 -3.83 -22.30 -19.46
C GLY A 276 -3.48 -23.78 -19.65
N TYR A 277 -2.71 -24.34 -18.74
CA TYR A 277 -2.39 -25.77 -18.70
C TYR A 277 -3.61 -26.56 -18.23
N ASP A 278 -4.45 -26.94 -19.17
CA ASP A 278 -5.30 -28.14 -19.15
C ASP A 278 -4.74 -28.98 -20.32
N VAL A 279 -4.42 -30.29 -20.26
CA VAL A 279 -5.34 -31.41 -20.03
C VAL A 279 -4.57 -32.72 -19.64
N GLU A 280 -3.24 -32.83 -19.75
CA GLU A 280 -2.52 -34.11 -19.55
C GLU A 280 -1.45 -34.07 -18.46
N PHE A 281 -1.84 -34.21 -17.19
CA PHE A 281 -0.91 -34.40 -16.07
C PHE A 281 -1.08 -35.82 -15.49
N PRO A 282 0.00 -36.61 -15.27
CA PRO A 282 1.42 -36.29 -15.44
C PRO A 282 1.86 -36.33 -16.91
N TRP A 283 2.79 -35.46 -17.28
CA TRP A 283 3.34 -35.42 -18.63
C TRP A 283 4.27 -36.61 -18.89
N ARG A 284 4.26 -37.14 -20.13
CA ARG A 284 5.27 -38.12 -20.57
C ARG A 284 6.63 -37.47 -20.78
N ASN A 285 6.64 -36.22 -21.25
CA ASN A 285 7.83 -35.38 -21.44
C ASN A 285 7.65 -34.09 -20.64
N LEU A 286 8.72 -33.58 -20.03
CA LEU A 286 8.66 -32.31 -19.29
C LEU A 286 8.25 -31.17 -20.25
N PRO A 287 7.23 -30.37 -19.92
CA PRO A 287 6.84 -29.24 -20.74
C PRO A 287 7.92 -28.16 -20.67
N PRO A 288 7.95 -27.25 -21.65
CA PRO A 288 8.78 -26.06 -21.55
C PRO A 288 8.33 -25.20 -20.36
N PRO A 289 9.26 -24.48 -19.70
CA PRO A 289 8.92 -23.53 -18.64
C PRO A 289 7.95 -22.45 -19.10
N GLN A 290 6.98 -22.07 -18.27
CA GLN A 290 6.14 -20.89 -18.55
C GLN A 290 6.81 -19.61 -18.06
N GLY A 291 7.94 -19.31 -18.67
CA GLY A 291 8.78 -18.21 -18.27
C GLY A 291 10.23 -18.48 -18.64
N LYS A 292 11.13 -17.90 -17.86
CA LYS A 292 12.57 -18.06 -18.04
C LYS A 292 13.17 -18.60 -16.75
N ILE A 293 13.84 -19.74 -16.85
CA ILE A 293 14.59 -20.32 -15.74
C ILE A 293 16.05 -19.95 -15.91
N PHE A 294 16.64 -19.35 -14.89
CA PHE A 294 18.07 -19.08 -14.82
C PHE A 294 18.70 -19.99 -13.77
N VAL A 295 19.95 -20.39 -13.99
CA VAL A 295 20.77 -21.14 -13.04
C VAL A 295 21.98 -20.27 -12.73
N ASP A 296 22.21 -19.96 -11.46
CA ASP A 296 23.32 -19.14 -10.98
C ASP A 296 23.51 -17.81 -11.78
N ASN A 297 24.73 -17.55 -12.27
CA ASN A 297 25.10 -16.37 -13.05
C ASN A 297 24.87 -16.54 -14.56
N LEU A 298 24.20 -17.61 -15.00
CA LEU A 298 23.93 -17.81 -16.43
C LEU A 298 22.89 -16.78 -16.90
N THR A 299 23.22 -16.10 -18.00
CA THR A 299 22.36 -15.09 -18.63
C THR A 299 21.36 -15.69 -19.60
N GLU A 300 21.60 -16.92 -20.07
CA GLU A 300 20.72 -17.63 -20.99
C GLU A 300 19.70 -18.49 -20.22
N PRO A 301 18.41 -18.45 -20.60
CA PRO A 301 17.40 -19.26 -19.95
C PRO A 301 17.57 -20.75 -20.29
N SER A 302 17.43 -21.59 -19.27
CA SER A 302 17.47 -23.05 -19.36
C SER A 302 16.06 -23.65 -19.41
N ASN A 303 15.95 -24.93 -19.78
CA ASN A 303 14.77 -25.74 -19.48
C ASN A 303 14.91 -26.43 -18.09
N PHE A 304 13.83 -27.04 -17.60
CA PHE A 304 13.80 -27.66 -16.28
C PHE A 304 14.77 -28.83 -16.10
N PHE A 305 14.94 -29.67 -17.13
CA PHE A 305 15.82 -30.83 -17.04
C PHE A 305 17.29 -30.42 -17.02
N ASP A 306 17.67 -29.49 -17.91
CA ASP A 306 19.03 -28.96 -17.97
C ASP A 306 19.36 -28.16 -16.69
N ALA A 307 18.38 -27.44 -16.14
CA ALA A 307 18.52 -26.74 -14.87
C ALA A 307 18.72 -27.71 -13.71
N PHE A 308 17.93 -28.80 -13.65
CA PHE A 308 18.13 -29.87 -12.68
C PHE A 308 19.52 -30.47 -12.81
N ASN A 309 19.95 -30.85 -14.01
CA ASN A 309 21.26 -31.47 -14.25
C ASN A 309 22.42 -30.56 -13.83
N THR A 310 22.34 -29.27 -14.16
CA THR A 310 23.36 -28.28 -13.80
C THR A 310 23.48 -28.11 -12.28
N THR A 311 22.35 -28.14 -11.56
CA THR A 311 22.30 -27.88 -10.11
C THR A 311 22.37 -29.15 -9.25
N TYR A 312 22.25 -30.35 -9.83
CA TYR A 312 22.30 -31.64 -9.13
C TYR A 312 23.65 -31.93 -8.47
N HIS A 313 24.73 -31.36 -9.02
CA HIS A 313 26.10 -31.51 -8.53
C HIS A 313 26.77 -30.21 -8.11
N ALA A 314 26.04 -29.09 -8.17
CA ALA A 314 26.58 -27.81 -7.74
C ALA A 314 26.84 -27.86 -6.23
N LEU A 315 28.02 -27.39 -5.80
CA LEU A 315 28.24 -27.05 -4.39
C LEU A 315 27.38 -25.82 -4.10
N CYS A 316 26.11 -26.02 -3.74
CA CYS A 316 25.24 -24.90 -3.38
C CYS A 316 25.69 -24.36 -2.02
N GLN A 317 26.62 -23.40 -2.05
CA GLN A 317 27.08 -22.66 -0.88
C GLN A 317 25.91 -21.86 -0.31
N GLY A 318 25.15 -22.48 0.61
CA GLY A 318 24.03 -21.85 1.31
C GLY A 318 22.70 -21.82 0.55
N HIS A 319 22.55 -22.52 -0.58
CA HIS A 319 21.30 -22.63 -1.33
C HIS A 319 20.81 -24.08 -1.39
N GLU A 320 19.51 -24.31 -1.49
CA GLU A 320 18.95 -25.67 -1.63
C GLU A 320 19.20 -26.16 -3.07
N CYS A 321 20.03 -27.20 -3.26
CA CYS A 321 20.33 -27.77 -4.60
C CYS A 321 19.19 -28.65 -5.13
N SER A 322 19.22 -28.89 -6.44
CA SER A 322 18.49 -30.00 -7.04
C SER A 322 19.03 -31.33 -6.57
N ASN A 323 18.14 -32.29 -6.33
CA ASN A 323 18.51 -33.64 -5.92
C ASN A 323 17.35 -34.62 -6.22
N PHE A 324 17.64 -35.90 -6.27
CA PHE A 324 16.70 -37.00 -6.43
C PHE A 324 17.13 -38.13 -5.52
N ARG A 325 16.24 -38.54 -4.62
CA ARG A 325 16.54 -39.47 -3.54
C ARG A 325 15.47 -40.54 -3.41
N VAL A 326 15.92 -41.75 -3.10
CA VAL A 326 15.07 -42.87 -2.69
C VAL A 326 15.56 -43.38 -1.34
N THR A 327 14.71 -43.43 -0.34
CA THR A 327 15.07 -43.96 0.98
C THR A 327 14.70 -45.43 1.04
N VAL A 328 15.69 -46.27 1.37
CA VAL A 328 15.58 -47.73 1.40
C VAL A 328 15.84 -48.27 2.80
N ASN A 329 14.95 -49.11 3.29
CA ASN A 329 15.09 -49.78 4.57
C ASN A 329 16.32 -50.71 4.59
N GLY A 330 17.16 -50.54 5.62
CA GLY A 330 18.43 -51.25 5.78
C GLY A 330 19.62 -50.67 5.02
N ILE A 331 19.43 -49.63 4.20
CA ILE A 331 20.52 -48.94 3.48
C ILE A 331 20.55 -47.45 3.83
N GLY A 332 19.41 -46.78 3.75
CA GLY A 332 19.26 -45.34 3.95
C GLY A 332 18.93 -44.60 2.66
N ALA A 333 19.35 -43.34 2.59
CA ALA A 333 19.10 -42.43 1.48
C ALA A 333 20.01 -42.74 0.27
N LEU A 334 19.44 -43.29 -0.80
CA LEU A 334 20.12 -43.48 -2.07
C LEU A 334 19.95 -42.25 -2.96
N GLY A 335 21.03 -41.80 -3.60
CA GLY A 335 20.99 -40.82 -4.68
C GLY A 335 21.20 -41.53 -6.02
N PRO A 336 20.15 -41.92 -6.76
CA PRO A 336 20.28 -42.88 -7.88
C PRO A 336 21.24 -42.47 -8.99
N PHE A 337 21.47 -41.17 -9.18
CA PHE A 337 22.40 -40.66 -10.19
C PHE A 337 23.86 -40.53 -9.68
N GLY A 338 24.11 -40.79 -8.39
CA GLY A 338 25.45 -40.69 -7.79
C GLY A 338 25.96 -39.25 -7.64
N PHE A 339 27.27 -39.09 -7.39
CA PHE A 339 27.94 -37.78 -7.22
C PHE A 339 28.81 -37.36 -8.41
N LYS A 340 28.99 -38.24 -9.40
CA LYS A 340 29.81 -37.99 -10.59
C LYS A 340 29.22 -38.70 -11.80
N ASP A 341 28.59 -37.96 -12.69
CA ASP A 341 28.90 -37.87 -14.12
C ASP A 341 27.78 -37.06 -14.79
N THR A 342 28.12 -36.28 -15.81
CA THR A 342 27.20 -35.39 -16.55
C THR A 342 26.11 -36.11 -17.35
N LYS A 343 26.01 -37.44 -17.23
CA LYS A 343 25.06 -38.30 -17.93
C LYS A 343 24.12 -38.97 -16.92
N LEU A 344 23.00 -38.31 -16.63
CA LEU A 344 21.84 -38.79 -15.85
C LEU A 344 21.16 -40.07 -16.41
N PHE A 345 21.84 -40.89 -17.21
CA PHE A 345 21.20 -41.82 -18.16
C PHE A 345 21.41 -43.31 -17.92
N GLN A 346 21.88 -43.74 -16.75
CA GLN A 346 21.97 -45.18 -16.44
C GLN A 346 21.33 -45.55 -15.10
N ILE A 347 20.09 -45.10 -14.87
CA ILE A 347 19.25 -45.64 -13.78
C ILE A 347 18.21 -46.60 -14.33
N PRO A 348 17.78 -47.61 -13.55
CA PRO A 348 16.68 -48.50 -13.91
C PRO A 348 15.43 -47.77 -14.40
N GLU A 349 14.73 -48.35 -15.38
CA GLU A 349 13.55 -47.75 -16.03
C GLU A 349 12.50 -47.27 -15.02
N VAL A 350 12.25 -48.06 -13.96
CA VAL A 350 11.28 -47.72 -12.92
C VAL A 350 11.69 -46.47 -12.15
N LEU A 351 12.98 -46.31 -11.82
CA LEU A 351 13.49 -45.10 -11.15
C LEU A 351 13.45 -43.89 -12.08
N SER A 352 13.75 -44.08 -13.37
CA SER A 352 13.63 -43.02 -14.38
C SER A 352 12.18 -42.54 -14.52
N ALA A 353 11.22 -43.47 -14.53
CA ALA A 353 9.79 -43.15 -14.56
C ALA A 353 9.35 -42.41 -13.29
N MET A 354 9.81 -42.83 -12.11
CA MET A 354 9.53 -42.15 -10.85
C MET A 354 10.14 -40.74 -10.80
N PHE A 355 11.38 -40.57 -11.28
CA PHE A 355 12.06 -39.28 -11.41
C PHE A 355 11.29 -38.34 -12.34
N ASN A 356 11.02 -38.75 -13.58
CA ASN A 356 10.33 -37.91 -14.57
C ASN A 356 8.96 -37.46 -14.06
N ARG A 357 8.22 -38.35 -13.38
CA ARG A 357 6.90 -38.06 -12.83
C ARG A 357 6.97 -37.10 -11.63
N SER A 358 7.91 -37.29 -10.71
CA SER A 358 8.09 -36.40 -9.55
C SER A 358 8.65 -35.03 -9.96
N LEU A 359 9.58 -34.98 -10.91
CA LEU A 359 10.09 -33.72 -11.46
C LEU A 359 8.99 -32.97 -12.21
N SER A 360 8.17 -33.65 -13.02
CA SER A 360 7.01 -33.04 -13.69
C SER A 360 6.05 -32.37 -12.70
N TYR A 361 5.85 -32.99 -11.53
CA TYR A 361 5.04 -32.41 -10.47
C TYR A 361 5.68 -31.16 -9.86
N ASN A 362 6.98 -31.22 -9.55
CA ASN A 362 7.73 -30.07 -9.05
C ASN A 362 7.67 -28.88 -10.01
N VAL A 363 7.92 -29.13 -11.30
CA VAL A 363 7.81 -28.15 -12.39
C VAL A 363 6.43 -27.49 -12.39
N ARG A 364 5.38 -28.30 -12.31
CA ARG A 364 4.01 -27.81 -12.29
C ARG A 364 3.75 -26.90 -11.09
N ILE A 365 4.14 -27.30 -9.88
CA ILE A 365 4.01 -26.43 -8.69
C ILE A 365 4.79 -25.13 -8.91
N MET A 366 6.00 -25.22 -9.45
CA MET A 366 6.89 -24.07 -9.61
C MET A 366 6.29 -23.01 -10.54
N ASP A 367 5.74 -23.41 -11.69
CA ASP A 367 5.03 -22.50 -12.61
C ASP A 367 3.80 -21.87 -11.94
N LEU A 368 3.02 -22.68 -11.21
CA LEU A 368 1.80 -22.21 -10.54
C LEU A 368 2.12 -21.24 -9.40
N ALA A 369 3.16 -21.53 -8.63
CA ALA A 369 3.69 -20.66 -7.59
C ALA A 369 4.21 -19.34 -8.18
N ALA A 370 4.86 -19.40 -9.34
CA ALA A 370 5.37 -18.21 -10.01
C ALA A 370 4.21 -17.31 -10.47
N ASP A 371 3.12 -17.87 -11.00
CA ASP A 371 1.89 -17.12 -11.29
C ASP A 371 1.31 -16.46 -10.04
N ASP A 372 1.24 -17.21 -8.94
CA ASP A 372 0.61 -16.75 -7.71
C ASP A 372 1.40 -15.63 -7.06
N LEU A 373 2.72 -15.71 -7.12
CA LEU A 373 3.60 -14.72 -6.50
C LEU A 373 3.88 -13.51 -7.38
N HIS A 374 3.91 -13.63 -8.71
CA HIS A 374 4.38 -12.53 -9.57
C HIS A 374 3.25 -11.62 -10.03
N GLY A 375 3.44 -10.30 -9.88
CA GLY A 375 2.51 -9.28 -10.35
C GLY A 375 1.19 -9.19 -9.55
N LYS A 376 1.08 -9.94 -8.44
CA LYS A 376 -0.07 -9.92 -7.53
C LYS A 376 0.22 -9.05 -6.31
N GLU A 377 -0.74 -8.92 -5.39
CA GLU A 377 -0.54 -8.20 -4.12
C GLU A 377 -0.65 -9.20 -2.96
N ILE A 378 0.05 -8.94 -1.85
CA ILE A 378 -0.19 -9.68 -0.60
C ILE A 378 -1.53 -9.26 -0.01
N GLY A 379 -2.42 -10.24 0.19
CA GLY A 379 -3.66 -10.08 0.94
C GLY A 379 -3.35 -9.88 2.42
N ALA A 380 -3.36 -8.62 2.86
CA ALA A 380 -3.16 -8.22 4.25
C ALA A 380 -4.37 -7.44 4.75
N THR A 381 -4.55 -7.35 6.06
CA THR A 381 -5.61 -6.52 6.65
C THR A 381 -5.09 -5.11 6.89
N TYR A 382 -5.62 -4.16 6.12
CA TYR A 382 -5.32 -2.73 6.23
C TYR A 382 -6.42 -2.03 7.02
N LEU A 383 -6.02 -1.10 7.89
CA LEU A 383 -6.94 -0.17 8.54
C LEU A 383 -7.09 1.07 7.66
N CYS A 384 -8.29 1.29 7.14
CA CYS A 384 -8.59 2.37 6.22
C CYS A 384 -9.56 3.37 6.83
N THR A 385 -9.40 4.65 6.48
CA THR A 385 -10.28 5.74 6.89
C THR A 385 -10.87 6.39 5.65
N LYS A 386 -12.20 6.39 5.58
CA LYS A 386 -12.96 7.18 4.60
C LYS A 386 -13.26 8.54 5.22
N THR A 387 -12.74 9.59 4.62
CA THR A 387 -13.04 10.97 5.01
C THR A 387 -14.06 11.53 4.05
N THR A 388 -15.21 11.95 4.59
CA THR A 388 -16.30 12.56 3.82
C THR A 388 -16.59 13.96 4.34
N ARG A 389 -16.84 14.91 3.44
CA ARG A 389 -17.17 16.29 3.82
C ARG A 389 -18.68 16.47 3.87
N LYS A 390 -19.27 16.33 5.06
CA LYS A 390 -20.73 16.41 5.27
C LYS A 390 -21.13 17.75 5.90
N TRP A 391 -22.34 18.19 5.60
CA TRP A 391 -22.93 19.35 6.27
C TRP A 391 -23.18 19.05 7.74
N LEU A 392 -22.87 20.02 8.59
CA LEU A 392 -23.22 19.95 10.00
C LEU A 392 -24.75 19.98 10.18
N PRO A 393 -25.29 19.45 11.30
CA PRO A 393 -26.70 19.61 11.64
C PRO A 393 -27.09 21.10 11.65
N LEU A 394 -28.30 21.42 11.17
CA LEU A 394 -28.78 22.80 10.99
C LEU A 394 -28.54 23.69 12.23
N LEU A 395 -28.84 23.19 13.42
CA LEU A 395 -28.65 23.91 14.68
C LEU A 395 -27.18 24.22 14.98
N LYS A 396 -26.26 23.32 14.63
CA LYS A 396 -24.82 23.55 14.79
C LYS A 396 -24.31 24.57 13.78
N ILE A 397 -24.79 24.54 12.53
CA ILE A 397 -24.46 25.56 11.52
C ILE A 397 -24.89 26.94 12.04
N ILE A 398 -26.13 27.06 12.52
CA ILE A 398 -26.66 28.32 13.05
C ILE A 398 -25.84 28.79 14.27
N SER A 399 -25.54 27.89 15.21
CA SER A 399 -24.77 28.23 16.42
C SER A 399 -23.34 28.69 16.10
N VAL A 400 -22.61 27.96 15.25
CA VAL A 400 -21.25 28.31 14.83
C VAL A 400 -21.26 29.61 14.02
N THR A 401 -22.22 29.78 13.13
CA THR A 401 -22.36 31.01 12.31
C THR A 401 -22.65 32.22 13.18
N LEU A 402 -23.59 32.13 14.13
CA LEU A 402 -23.92 33.24 15.03
C LEU A 402 -22.74 33.58 15.97
N GLY A 403 -22.07 32.56 16.51
CA GLY A 403 -20.89 32.75 17.36
C GLY A 403 -19.75 33.44 16.63
N SER A 404 -19.35 32.92 15.46
CA SER A 404 -18.25 33.46 14.66
C SER A 404 -18.59 34.82 14.03
N SER A 405 -19.82 35.02 13.54
CA SER A 405 -20.24 36.29 12.92
C SER A 405 -20.42 37.40 13.95
N SER A 406 -20.89 37.13 15.17
CA SER A 406 -21.14 38.16 16.19
C SER A 406 -19.87 38.87 16.65
N GLY A 407 -18.77 38.11 16.88
CA GLY A 407 -17.48 38.67 17.28
C GLY A 407 -16.88 39.59 16.22
N LEU A 408 -16.84 39.13 14.96
CA LEU A 408 -16.28 39.90 13.84
C LEU A 408 -17.17 41.11 13.49
N PHE A 409 -18.49 40.92 13.50
CA PHE A 409 -19.45 42.00 13.27
C PHE A 409 -19.35 43.08 14.34
N SER A 410 -19.20 42.72 15.63
CA SER A 410 -19.02 43.70 16.71
C SER A 410 -17.79 44.58 16.49
N GLY A 411 -16.68 43.99 16.03
CA GLY A 411 -15.46 44.72 15.66
C GLY A 411 -15.67 45.65 14.46
N ILE A 412 -16.28 45.15 13.38
CA ILE A 412 -16.54 45.93 12.16
C ILE A 412 -17.57 47.05 12.42
N PHE A 413 -18.62 46.76 13.17
CA PHE A 413 -19.66 47.72 13.54
C PHE A 413 -19.07 48.86 14.38
N SER A 414 -18.31 48.53 15.42
CA SER A 414 -17.73 49.52 16.32
C SER A 414 -16.64 50.36 15.64
N TYR A 415 -15.75 49.73 14.87
CA TYR A 415 -14.59 50.42 14.29
C TYR A 415 -14.89 51.05 12.93
N PHE A 416 -15.47 50.32 11.99
CA PHE A 416 -15.70 50.86 10.64
C PHE A 416 -16.98 51.66 10.57
N ILE A 417 -18.10 51.11 11.05
CA ILE A 417 -19.41 51.74 10.81
C ILE A 417 -19.60 52.96 11.72
N VAL A 418 -19.41 52.81 13.04
CA VAL A 418 -19.64 53.90 14.00
C VAL A 418 -18.54 54.97 13.92
N ALA A 419 -17.26 54.59 13.80
CA ALA A 419 -16.18 55.60 13.76
C ALA A 419 -16.14 56.37 12.44
N LEU A 420 -16.41 55.74 11.27
CA LEU A 420 -16.49 56.46 10.00
C LEU A 420 -17.74 57.33 9.91
N ALA A 421 -18.90 56.83 10.36
CA ALA A 421 -20.14 57.62 10.42
C ALA A 421 -19.95 58.88 11.27
N ARG A 422 -19.25 58.77 12.41
CA ARG A 422 -18.94 59.92 13.28
C ARG A 422 -17.87 60.84 12.73
N ARG A 423 -16.84 60.31 12.06
CA ARG A 423 -15.86 61.16 11.35
C ARG A 423 -16.55 61.96 10.25
N TYR A 424 -17.48 61.34 9.52
CA TYR A 424 -18.27 62.01 8.50
C TYR A 424 -19.20 63.09 9.10
N ASP A 425 -19.90 62.78 10.20
CA ASP A 425 -20.77 63.73 10.92
C ASP A 425 -19.97 64.94 11.44
N LYS A 426 -18.80 64.68 12.07
CA LYS A 426 -17.91 65.73 12.61
C LYS A 426 -17.27 66.60 11.52
N TYR A 427 -17.01 66.04 10.34
CA TYR A 427 -16.49 66.82 9.21
C TYR A 427 -17.56 67.78 8.66
N HIS A 428 -18.81 67.33 8.63
CA HIS A 428 -19.93 68.13 8.16
C HIS A 428 -20.36 69.22 9.16
N ASP A 429 -20.36 68.93 10.48
CA ASP A 429 -20.63 69.94 11.52
C ASP A 429 -19.54 71.03 11.55
N LYS A 430 -18.27 70.68 11.29
CA LYS A 430 -17.22 71.69 11.11
C LYS A 430 -17.45 72.55 9.88
N GLN A 431 -17.95 71.97 8.80
CA GLN A 431 -18.25 72.69 7.57
C GLN A 431 -19.48 73.61 7.71
N SER A 432 -20.52 73.17 8.45
CA SER A 432 -21.70 73.99 8.74
C SER A 432 -21.39 75.11 9.74
N MET A 433 -20.57 74.87 10.77
CA MET A 433 -20.08 75.93 11.66
C MET A 433 -19.20 76.94 10.93
N SER A 434 -18.36 76.50 9.99
CA SER A 434 -17.53 77.41 9.19
C SER A 434 -18.38 78.29 8.25
N GLN A 435 -19.48 77.76 7.70
CA GLN A 435 -20.44 78.55 6.94
C GLN A 435 -21.25 79.52 7.82
N ALA A 436 -21.69 79.11 9.01
CA ALA A 436 -22.41 79.97 9.95
C ALA A 436 -21.54 81.10 10.56
N THR A 437 -20.23 80.88 10.63
CA THR A 437 -19.25 81.90 11.05
C THR A 437 -18.98 82.89 9.92
N GLN A 438 -19.01 82.45 8.65
CA GLN A 438 -18.91 83.36 7.50
C GLN A 438 -20.14 84.27 7.35
N THR A 439 -21.36 83.76 7.59
CA THR A 439 -22.58 84.59 7.55
C THR A 439 -22.65 85.63 8.67
N ASN A 440 -22.11 85.33 9.87
CA ASN A 440 -22.05 86.31 10.96
C ASN A 440 -21.02 87.44 10.73
N ILE A 441 -19.95 87.16 9.97
CA ILE A 441 -18.95 88.19 9.61
C ILE A 441 -19.53 89.13 8.54
N GLU A 442 -20.37 88.65 7.62
CA GLU A 442 -21.08 89.53 6.68
C GLU A 442 -22.12 90.44 7.36
N GLU A 443 -22.83 89.97 8.40
CA GLU A 443 -23.77 90.81 9.16
C GLU A 443 -23.09 91.86 10.06
N THR A 444 -21.87 91.62 10.53
CA THR A 444 -21.11 92.63 11.31
C THR A 444 -20.39 93.66 10.44
N THR A 445 -20.27 93.43 9.12
CA THR A 445 -19.62 94.39 8.20
C THR A 445 -20.63 95.40 7.61
N PHE A 446 -21.93 95.20 7.79
CA PHE A 446 -22.98 96.09 7.23
C PHE A 446 -23.53 97.14 8.22
N SER A 447 -23.08 97.16 9.49
CA SER A 447 -23.60 98.06 10.53
C SER A 447 -22.61 99.10 11.07
N SER A 448 -21.44 99.27 10.44
CA SER A 448 -20.47 100.31 10.81
C SER A 448 -19.89 100.98 9.57
N ASN A 449 -20.59 101.98 9.01
CA ASN A 449 -20.05 103.05 8.15
C ASN A 449 -21.16 104.08 7.86
N GLU A 450 -21.43 104.98 8.80
CA GLU A 450 -21.94 106.32 8.52
C GLU A 450 -21.19 107.32 9.40
N GLU A 451 -20.79 108.43 8.76
CA GLU A 451 -20.28 109.71 9.30
C GLU A 451 -18.79 109.86 9.67
N GLU A 452 -18.00 110.34 8.70
CA GLU A 452 -17.08 111.47 8.94
C GLU A 452 -17.23 112.49 7.80
N ASP A 453 -17.61 113.72 8.16
CA ASP A 453 -17.75 114.89 7.27
C ASP A 453 -16.66 115.92 7.70
N PRO A 454 -15.84 116.49 6.79
CA PRO A 454 -14.76 117.40 7.17
C PRO A 454 -15.18 118.87 7.00
N CYS A 455 -15.15 119.65 8.09
CA CYS A 455 -15.32 121.10 8.01
C CYS A 455 -13.98 121.85 7.89
N HIS A 456 -13.88 122.61 6.80
CA HIS A 456 -12.88 123.63 6.50
C HIS A 456 -12.86 124.78 7.52
N GLU A 457 -11.68 125.31 7.82
CA GLU A 457 -11.48 126.57 8.54
C GLU A 457 -10.87 127.61 7.59
N PHE A 458 -11.55 128.73 7.30
CA PHE A 458 -10.89 129.97 6.83
C PHE A 458 -11.74 131.24 7.07
N LYS A 459 -11.23 132.07 8.01
CA LYS A 459 -11.21 133.55 8.13
C LYS A 459 -12.37 134.42 7.61
N GLY A 460 -12.96 135.17 8.55
CA GLY A 460 -12.66 136.60 8.75
C GLY A 460 -13.29 137.67 7.83
N ASN A 461 -14.22 138.43 8.44
CA ASN A 461 -14.51 139.88 8.30
C ASN A 461 -14.86 140.47 6.92
N LEU A 462 -15.93 141.27 6.86
CA LEU A 462 -15.85 142.71 7.16
C LEU A 462 -17.22 143.39 7.14
N LEU A 463 -17.35 144.43 7.98
CA LEU A 463 -18.24 145.57 7.78
C LEU A 463 -18.17 146.06 6.33
N ARG A 464 -19.28 146.06 5.59
CA ARG A 464 -20.08 147.25 5.21
C ARG A 464 -21.21 146.84 4.29
#